data_AF-A0A914PNJ9-F1
#
_entry.id   AF-A0A914PNJ9-F1
#
_cell.length_a   1.000
_cell.length_b   1.000
_cell.length_c   1.000
_cell.angle_alpha   90.00
_cell.angle_beta   90.00
_cell.angle_gamma   90.00
#
_symmetry.space_group_name_H-M   'P 1'
#
loop_
_entity.id
_entity.type
_entity.pdbx_description
1 polymer ?
#
loop_
_entity_poly.entity_id
_entity_poly.type
_entity_poly.pdbx_seq_one_letter_code
_entity_poly.pdbx_strand_id
1 'polypeptide(L)'
;MDIPNPLKQICNFMQENYFQSDQLRRAEVHMYYGNLEAAEKIYLDNDRRDLAIDMHRKMNNWPRILKLLQTSNASNSDALMIEAWKEVGDWFAERQKWAMAAKHYASGNHFDELLDCYIKMDDFGKMEQLMHQLPDNHAVLLVNF
;
A
#
# COMPACT_ATOMS: atom_id res chain seq x y z
N MET A 1 7.12 -30.06 18.08
CA MET A 1 6.88 -28.82 17.32
C MET A 1 7.42 -27.69 18.18
N ASP A 2 8.70 -27.36 18.01
CA ASP A 2 9.30 -26.24 18.74
C ASP A 2 8.71 -24.95 18.18
N ILE A 3 7.85 -24.31 18.98
CA ILE A 3 7.42 -22.94 18.74
C ILE A 3 8.69 -22.10 18.79
N PRO A 4 9.12 -21.46 17.69
CA PRO A 4 10.35 -20.69 17.69
C PRO A 4 10.26 -19.64 18.79
N ASN A 5 11.22 -19.68 19.74
CA ASN A 5 11.26 -18.72 20.83
C ASN A 5 11.34 -17.30 20.23
N PRO A 6 10.36 -16.42 20.47
CA PRO A 6 10.31 -15.09 19.87
C PRO A 6 11.52 -14.23 20.25
N LEU A 7 12.15 -14.50 21.40
CA LEU A 7 13.41 -13.85 21.79
C LEU A 7 14.57 -14.20 20.85
N LYS A 8 14.57 -15.40 20.26
CA LYS A 8 15.57 -15.83 19.27
C LYS A 8 15.39 -15.13 17.92
N GLN A 9 14.15 -14.88 17.51
CA GLN A 9 13.87 -14.09 16.30
C GLN A 9 14.27 -12.62 16.49
N ILE A 10 13.96 -12.05 17.66
CA ILE A 10 14.37 -10.68 18.02
C ILE A 10 15.90 -10.58 18.09
N CYS A 11 16.61 -11.53 18.71
CA CYS A 11 18.07 -11.51 18.73
C CYS A 11 18.69 -11.61 17.33
N ASN A 12 18.14 -12.43 16.45
CA ASN A 12 18.65 -12.55 15.07
C ASN A 12 18.36 -11.27 14.25
N PHE A 13 17.18 -10.67 14.39
CA PHE A 13 16.84 -9.40 13.73
C PHE A 13 17.64 -8.20 14.29
N MET A 14 17.93 -8.20 15.61
CA MET A 14 18.75 -7.17 16.26
C MET A 14 20.24 -7.30 15.92
N GLN A 15 20.74 -8.51 15.62
CA GLN A 15 22.14 -8.72 15.23
C GLN A 15 22.46 -8.21 13.82
N GLU A 16 21.52 -8.28 12.87
CA GLU A 16 21.71 -7.73 11.51
C GLU A 16 21.68 -6.19 11.46
N ASN A 17 21.13 -5.53 12.49
CA ASN A 17 20.92 -4.07 12.54
C ASN A 17 21.65 -3.39 13.71
N TYR A 18 22.88 -3.82 14.01
CA TYR A 18 23.61 -3.47 15.23
C TYR A 18 23.97 -1.96 15.40
N PHE A 19 23.62 -1.11 14.44
CA PHE A 19 23.84 0.35 14.47
C PHE A 19 22.55 1.18 14.54
N GLN A 20 21.48 0.66 15.14
CA GLN A 20 20.25 1.44 15.30
C GLN A 20 20.21 2.19 16.65
N SER A 21 19.91 3.50 16.56
CA SER A 21 19.64 4.41 17.69
C SER A 21 18.72 3.78 18.72
N ASP A 22 18.90 4.08 20.01
CA ASP A 22 18.03 3.61 21.10
C ASP A 22 16.54 3.87 20.82
N GLN A 23 16.26 4.95 20.09
CA GLN A 23 14.92 5.31 19.64
C GLN A 23 14.35 4.27 18.65
N LEU A 24 15.12 3.82 17.67
CA LEU A 24 14.66 2.80 16.72
C LEU A 24 14.40 1.46 17.41
N ARG A 25 15.23 1.07 18.39
CA ARG A 25 14.95 -0.13 19.19
C ARG A 25 13.63 -0.03 19.95
N ARG A 26 13.32 1.16 20.50
CA ARG A 26 12.01 1.39 21.13
C ARG A 26 10.87 1.29 20.12
N ALA A 27 11.06 1.75 18.88
CA ALA A 27 10.06 1.60 17.82
C ALA A 27 9.78 0.11 17.53
N GLU A 28 10.82 -0.73 17.44
CA GLU A 28 10.67 -2.18 17.28
C GLU A 28 9.90 -2.82 18.45
N VAL A 29 10.17 -2.40 19.69
CA VAL A 29 9.40 -2.84 20.86
C VAL A 29 7.93 -2.42 20.74
N HIS A 30 7.65 -1.19 20.30
CA HIS A 30 6.28 -0.75 20.05
C HIS A 30 5.59 -1.58 18.95
N MET A 31 6.28 -1.93 17.87
CA MET A 31 5.75 -2.81 16.83
C MET A 31 5.39 -4.18 17.38
N TYR A 32 6.26 -4.76 18.22
CA TYR A 32 6.02 -6.06 18.85
C TYR A 32 4.73 -6.09 19.66
N TYR A 33 4.41 -4.98 20.36
CA TYR A 33 3.16 -4.84 21.10
C TYR A 33 1.96 -4.38 20.24
N GLY A 34 2.13 -4.24 18.92
CA GLY A 34 1.08 -3.79 18.01
C GLY A 34 0.81 -2.28 18.05
N ASN A 35 1.66 -1.50 18.72
CA ASN A 35 1.53 -0.04 18.84
C ASN A 35 2.12 0.65 17.61
N LEU A 36 1.49 0.49 16.45
CA LEU A 36 1.99 0.99 15.17
C LEU A 36 2.12 2.51 15.12
N GLU A 37 1.20 3.26 15.73
CA GLU A 37 1.25 4.73 15.74
C GLU A 37 2.47 5.25 16.52
N ALA A 38 2.79 4.62 17.65
CA ALA A 38 3.95 4.98 18.47
C ALA A 38 5.26 4.66 17.75
N ALA A 39 5.34 3.48 17.11
CA ALA A 39 6.49 3.10 16.30
C ALA A 39 6.66 4.04 15.08
N GLU A 40 5.57 4.34 14.36
CA GLU A 40 5.57 5.24 13.22
C GLU A 40 6.10 6.62 13.59
N LYS A 41 5.62 7.19 14.71
CA LYS A 41 6.09 8.48 15.19
C LYS A 41 7.60 8.49 15.40
N ILE A 42 8.14 7.45 16.03
CA ILE A 42 9.57 7.36 16.28
C ILE A 42 10.35 7.24 14.96
N TYR A 43 9.86 6.45 14.00
CA TYR A 43 10.50 6.35 12.68
C TYR A 43 10.49 7.68 11.93
N LEU A 44 9.38 8.42 11.95
CA LEU A 44 9.27 9.74 11.32
C LEU A 44 10.14 10.78 12.02
N ASP A 45 10.20 10.79 13.36
CA ASP A 45 11.05 11.68 14.15
C ASP A 45 12.55 11.44 13.90
N ASN A 46 12.92 10.24 13.44
CA ASN A 46 14.29 9.87 13.05
C ASN A 46 14.55 10.02 11.53
N ASP A 47 13.65 10.67 10.79
CA ASP A 47 13.67 10.78 9.32
C ASP A 47 13.71 9.44 8.57
N ARG A 48 13.37 8.33 9.23
CA ARG A 48 13.35 6.96 8.69
C ARG A 48 11.96 6.56 8.22
N ARG A 49 11.43 7.32 7.24
CA ARG A 49 10.11 7.02 6.64
C ARG A 49 10.09 5.67 5.91
N ASP A 50 11.22 5.26 5.35
CA ASP A 50 11.40 3.94 4.73
C ASP A 50 11.03 2.80 5.69
N LEU A 51 11.48 2.87 6.95
CA LEU A 51 11.13 1.90 7.99
C LEU A 51 9.65 1.97 8.37
N ALA A 52 9.07 3.17 8.43
CA ALA A 52 7.64 3.34 8.68
C ALA A 52 6.77 2.70 7.56
N ILE A 53 7.20 2.84 6.31
CA ILE A 53 6.53 2.22 5.15
C ILE A 53 6.66 0.70 5.21
N ASP A 54 7.87 0.16 5.44
CA ASP A 54 8.10 -1.29 5.51
C ASP A 54 7.31 -1.94 6.66
N MET A 55 7.25 -1.29 7.82
CA MET A 55 6.38 -1.69 8.92
C MET A 55 4.92 -1.82 8.47
N HIS A 56 4.35 -0.75 7.88
CA HIS A 56 2.95 -0.78 7.46
C HIS A 56 2.69 -1.78 6.35
N ARG A 57 3.68 -2.06 5.49
CA ARG A 57 3.58 -3.09 4.45
C ARG A 57 3.45 -4.47 5.08
N LYS A 58 4.26 -4.79 6.09
CA LYS A 58 4.17 -6.05 6.85
C LYS A 58 2.83 -6.22 7.58
N MET A 59 2.23 -5.11 7.99
CA MET A 59 0.93 -5.09 8.67
C MET A 59 -0.26 -4.97 7.70
N ASN A 60 -0.02 -5.02 6.38
CA ASN A 60 -1.02 -4.85 5.33
C ASN A 60 -1.83 -3.54 5.44
N ASN A 61 -1.23 -2.48 6.01
CA ASN A 61 -1.87 -1.20 6.25
C ASN A 61 -1.62 -0.23 5.08
N TRP A 62 -2.06 -0.63 3.90
CA TRP A 62 -1.92 0.13 2.66
C TRP A 62 -2.52 1.54 2.69
N PRO A 63 -3.69 1.80 3.32
CA PRO A 63 -4.23 3.15 3.40
C PRO A 63 -3.29 4.12 4.12
N ARG A 64 -2.57 3.64 5.15
CA ARG A 64 -1.59 4.48 5.86
C ARG A 64 -0.35 4.74 5.03
N ILE A 65 0.15 3.72 4.33
CA ILE A 65 1.27 3.86 3.38
C ILE A 65 0.94 4.93 2.34
N LEU A 66 -0.24 4.84 1.71
CA LEU A 66 -0.66 5.79 0.70
C LEU A 66 -0.68 7.23 1.22
N LYS A 67 -1.19 7.45 2.44
CA LYS A 67 -1.17 8.77 3.09
C LYS A 67 0.26 9.27 3.36
N LEU A 68 1.16 8.38 3.79
CA LEU A 68 2.57 8.71 4.00
C LEU A 68 3.25 9.11 2.68
N LEU A 69 2.95 8.39 1.59
CA LEU A 69 3.48 8.69 0.25
C LEU A 69 2.97 10.02 -0.30
N GLN A 70 1.68 10.31 -0.14
CA GLN A 70 1.04 11.56 -0.59
C GLN A 70 1.51 12.79 0.19
N THR A 71 1.77 12.66 1.49
CA THR A 71 2.18 13.79 2.35
C THR A 71 3.65 14.17 2.12
N SER A 72 4.44 13.27 1.55
CA SER A 72 5.85 13.51 1.30
C SER A 72 6.11 14.03 -0.10
N ASN A 73 6.62 15.26 -0.19
CA ASN A 73 7.13 15.87 -1.43
C ASN A 73 8.45 15.25 -1.94
N ALA A 74 8.97 14.23 -1.25
CA ALA A 74 10.27 13.64 -1.54
C ALA A 74 10.07 12.35 -2.33
N SER A 75 10.40 12.40 -3.63
CA SER A 75 10.91 11.30 -4.48
C SER A 75 10.64 9.86 -4.03
N ASN A 76 9.40 9.55 -3.66
CA ASN A 76 9.04 8.17 -3.39
C ASN A 76 8.90 7.49 -4.73
N SER A 77 9.24 6.20 -4.74
CA SER A 77 9.08 5.39 -5.93
C SER A 77 7.63 5.44 -6.41
N ASP A 78 7.39 6.04 -7.59
CA ASP A 78 6.07 6.07 -8.22
C ASP A 78 5.45 4.66 -8.30
N ALA A 79 6.28 3.64 -8.45
CA ALA A 79 5.88 2.24 -8.42
C ALA A 79 5.20 1.82 -7.10
N LEU A 80 5.74 2.23 -5.95
CA LEU A 80 5.14 1.92 -4.65
C LEU A 80 3.82 2.66 -4.46
N MET A 81 3.70 3.88 -4.99
CA MET A 81 2.44 4.62 -4.94
C MET A 81 1.36 3.96 -5.81
N ILE A 82 1.73 3.50 -7.01
CA ILE A 82 0.85 2.73 -7.90
C ILE A 82 0.42 1.41 -7.23
N GLU A 83 1.34 0.69 -6.60
CA GLU A 83 1.04 -0.53 -5.82
C GLU A 83 0.07 -0.23 -4.68
N ALA A 84 0.32 0.82 -3.89
CA ALA A 84 -0.55 1.19 -2.78
C ALA A 84 -1.96 1.58 -3.23
N TRP A 85 -2.11 2.27 -4.38
CA TRP A 85 -3.43 2.55 -4.95
C TRP A 85 -4.19 1.28 -5.33
N LYS A 86 -3.49 0.28 -5.89
CA LYS A 86 -4.08 -1.01 -6.24
C LYS A 86 -4.60 -1.73 -5.01
N GLU A 87 -3.75 -1.92 -4.01
CA GLU A 87 -4.08 -2.65 -2.78
C GLU A 87 -5.25 -2.01 -2.01
N VAL A 88 -5.30 -0.69 -1.95
CA VAL A 88 -6.44 0.01 -1.35
C VAL A 88 -7.70 -0.17 -2.21
N GLY A 89 -7.58 -0.14 -3.54
CA GLY A 89 -8.66 -0.44 -4.47
C GLY A 89 -9.23 -1.84 -4.27
N ASP A 90 -8.36 -2.84 -4.23
CA ASP A 90 -8.69 -4.26 -4.02
C ASP A 90 -9.44 -4.45 -2.70
N TRP A 91 -8.96 -3.83 -1.62
CA TRP A 91 -9.64 -3.87 -0.32
C TRP A 91 -11.07 -3.32 -0.36
N PHE A 92 -11.34 -2.29 -1.17
CA PHE A 92 -12.70 -1.78 -1.38
C PHE A 92 -13.52 -2.68 -2.31
N ALA A 93 -12.91 -3.24 -3.36
CA ALA A 93 -13.55 -4.14 -4.31
C ALA A 93 -14.02 -5.44 -3.65
N GLU A 94 -13.21 -6.04 -2.78
CA GLU A 94 -13.57 -7.21 -1.96
C GLU A 94 -14.84 -6.97 -1.12
N ARG A 95 -15.07 -5.71 -0.71
CA ARG A 95 -16.24 -5.28 0.07
C ARG A 95 -17.38 -4.77 -0.81
N GLN A 96 -17.29 -4.98 -2.12
CA GLN A 96 -18.26 -4.55 -3.13
C GLN A 96 -18.50 -3.03 -3.12
N LYS A 97 -17.53 -2.25 -2.63
CA LYS A 97 -17.57 -0.78 -2.64
C LYS A 97 -16.98 -0.25 -3.95
N TRP A 98 -17.60 -0.63 -5.06
CA TRP A 98 -17.10 -0.39 -6.43
C TRP A 98 -16.81 1.07 -6.72
N ALA A 99 -17.65 2.00 -6.24
CA ALA A 99 -17.44 3.43 -6.43
C ALA A 99 -16.20 3.98 -5.72
N MET A 100 -15.83 3.39 -4.57
CA MET A 100 -14.59 3.75 -3.89
C MET A 100 -13.40 3.07 -4.54
N ALA A 101 -13.51 1.79 -4.91
CA ALA A 101 -12.47 1.06 -5.61
C ALA A 101 -12.07 1.77 -6.92
N ALA A 102 -13.04 2.15 -7.76
CA ALA A 102 -12.82 2.89 -8.99
C ALA A 102 -12.01 4.18 -8.81
N LYS A 103 -12.26 4.96 -7.75
CA LYS A 103 -11.49 6.19 -7.47
C LYS A 103 -10.00 5.90 -7.21
N HIS A 104 -9.72 4.81 -6.52
CA HIS A 104 -8.35 4.42 -6.18
C HIS A 104 -7.63 3.85 -7.40
N TYR A 105 -8.29 2.98 -8.18
CA TYR A 105 -7.73 2.45 -9.43
C TYR A 105 -7.46 3.55 -10.47
N ALA A 106 -8.37 4.51 -10.63
CA ALA A 106 -8.16 5.67 -11.51
C ALA A 106 -6.94 6.50 -11.08
N SER A 107 -6.70 6.64 -9.77
CA SER A 107 -5.54 7.39 -9.25
C SER A 107 -4.21 6.64 -9.44
N GLY A 108 -4.25 5.31 -9.54
CA GLY A 108 -3.10 4.45 -9.81
C GLY A 108 -2.91 4.07 -11.28
N ASN A 109 -3.74 4.56 -12.20
CA ASN A 109 -3.78 4.16 -13.62
C ASN A 109 -3.98 2.65 -13.84
N HIS A 110 -4.74 1.98 -12.97
CA HIS A 110 -5.11 0.57 -13.08
C HIS A 110 -6.40 0.44 -13.90
N PHE A 111 -6.27 0.46 -15.23
CA PHE A 111 -7.41 0.59 -16.12
C PHE A 111 -8.25 -0.70 -16.23
N ASP A 112 -7.63 -1.88 -16.16
CA ASP A 112 -8.34 -3.16 -16.18
C ASP A 112 -9.31 -3.26 -14.99
N GLU A 113 -8.81 -3.05 -13.77
CA GLU A 113 -9.62 -3.12 -12.55
C GLU A 113 -10.64 -1.96 -12.46
N LEU A 114 -10.31 -0.79 -13.02
CA LEU A 114 -11.24 0.33 -13.13
C LEU A 114 -12.43 0.00 -14.05
N LEU A 115 -12.16 -0.66 -15.18
CA LEU A 115 -13.18 -1.10 -16.12
C LEU A 115 -14.14 -2.08 -15.47
N ASP A 116 -13.60 -3.07 -14.76
CA ASP A 116 -14.39 -4.03 -13.99
C ASP A 116 -15.29 -3.32 -12.97
N CYS A 117 -14.77 -2.31 -12.27
CA CYS A 117 -15.58 -1.51 -11.34
C CYS A 117 -16.72 -0.78 -12.05
N TYR A 118 -16.49 -0.20 -13.23
CA TYR A 118 -17.56 0.45 -14.01
C TYR A 118 -18.62 -0.54 -14.49
N ILE A 119 -18.22 -1.74 -14.93
CA ILE A 119 -19.14 -2.82 -15.28
C ILE A 119 -19.99 -3.22 -14.05
N LYS A 120 -19.38 -3.40 -12.88
CA LYS A 120 -20.12 -3.74 -11.65
C LYS A 120 -21.09 -2.65 -11.17
N MET A 121 -20.90 -1.41 -11.61
CA MET A 121 -21.78 -0.28 -11.31
C MET A 121 -22.78 0.03 -12.43
N ASP A 122 -22.74 -0.69 -13.56
CA ASP A 122 -23.48 -0.38 -14.79
C ASP A 122 -23.25 1.07 -15.29
N ASP A 123 -22.06 1.64 -15.03
CA ASP A 123 -21.70 3.01 -15.43
C ASP A 123 -21.02 3.01 -16.81
N PHE A 124 -21.80 2.71 -17.85
CA PHE A 124 -21.31 2.60 -19.22
C PHE A 124 -20.81 3.94 -19.80
N GLY A 125 -21.28 5.08 -19.28
CA GLY A 125 -20.82 6.39 -19.72
C GLY A 125 -19.37 6.66 -19.32
N LYS A 126 -18.98 6.32 -18.09
CA LYS A 126 -17.58 6.43 -17.66
C LYS A 126 -16.68 5.40 -18.34
N MET A 127 -17.21 4.21 -18.63
CA MET A 127 -16.51 3.18 -19.40
C MET A 127 -16.17 3.68 -20.82
N GLU A 128 -17.13 4.26 -21.53
CA GLU A 128 -16.90 4.82 -22.86
C GLU A 128 -15.87 5.97 -22.83
N GLN A 129 -15.95 6.85 -21.84
CA GLN A 129 -14.94 7.91 -21.66
C GLN A 129 -13.54 7.35 -21.42
N LEU A 130 -13.44 6.28 -20.62
CA LEU A 130 -12.16 5.62 -20.35
C LEU A 130 -11.60 4.98 -21.63
N MET A 131 -12.43 4.31 -22.42
CA MET A 131 -12.02 3.69 -23.69
C MET A 131 -11.47 4.72 -24.68
N HIS A 132 -12.08 5.91 -24.76
CA HIS A 132 -11.57 6.99 -25.62
C HIS A 132 -10.24 7.61 -25.14
N GLN A 133 -9.93 7.49 -23.85
CA GLN A 133 -8.68 8.00 -23.27
C GLN A 133 -7.51 7.01 -23.44
N LEU A 134 -7.80 5.74 -23.68
CA LEU A 134 -6.80 4.69 -23.83
C LEU A 134 -6.31 4.64 -25.28
N PRO A 135 -5.00 4.49 -25.53
CA PRO A 135 -4.50 4.27 -26.88
C PRO A 135 -5.05 2.94 -27.45
N ASP A 136 -5.41 2.93 -28.74
CA ASP A 136 -6.07 1.81 -29.46
C ASP A 136 -5.40 0.43 -29.32
N ASN A 137 -4.17 0.37 -28.80
CA ASN A 137 -3.39 -0.85 -28.60
C ASN A 137 -3.33 -1.34 -27.14
N HIS A 138 -4.19 -0.82 -26.24
CA HIS A 138 -4.23 -1.23 -24.85
C HIS A 138 -4.88 -2.61 -24.69
N ALA A 139 -4.28 -3.49 -23.87
CA ALA A 139 -4.71 -4.89 -23.71
C ALA A 139 -6.21 -5.03 -23.31
N VAL A 140 -6.73 -4.11 -22.51
CA VAL A 140 -8.16 -4.01 -22.15
C VAL A 140 -9.12 -3.94 -23.34
N LEU A 141 -8.69 -3.33 -24.46
CA LEU A 141 -9.52 -3.17 -25.66
C LEU A 141 -9.50 -4.42 -26.56
N LEU A 142 -8.55 -5.33 -26.33
CA LEU A 142 -8.34 -6.54 -27.12
C LEU A 142 -9.07 -7.77 -26.56
N VAL A 143 -9.72 -7.64 -25.40
CA VAL A 143 -10.58 -8.70 -24.87
C VAL A 143 -11.92 -8.64 -25.62
N ASN A 144 -12.00 -9.41 -26.70
CA ASN A 144 -13.24 -9.61 -27.45
C ASN A 144 -14.32 -10.17 -26.51
N PHE A 145 -15.43 -9.44 -26.40
CA PHE A 145 -16.68 -9.89 -25.77
C PHE A 145 -17.33 -11.02 -26.57
#